data_AF-A0A7X6RS26-F1
#
_entry.id   AF-A0A7X6RS26-F1
#
_cell.length_a   1.000
_cell.length_b   1.000
_cell.length_c   1.000
_cell.angle_alpha   90.00
_cell.angle_beta   90.00
_cell.angle_gamma   90.00
#
_symmetry.space_group_name_H-M   'P 1'
#
loop_
_entity.id
_entity.type
_entity.pdbx_description
1 polymer ?
#
loop_
_entity_poly.entity_id
_entity_poly.type
_entity_poly.pdbx_seq_one_letter_code
_entity_poly.pdbx_strand_id
1 'polypeptide(L)'
;MDGGSSPEDGYRTDRGGTDSEPSRGADGPGGSSLAPGAGQEVFDRWSDEALAPVLVGRSYAPTTAGPVLYLPVHRDGVLIGYLWASDTEEASDFQPLLPPDAAGNAARGWWTMEHVRLRGEGLTALEALRSCAGRVDDPQGGRVDADAPESRAASLEELRALARG
;
A
#
# COMPACT_ATOMS: atom_id res chain seq x y z
N MET A 1 -10.16 29.29 -55.26
CA MET A 1 -9.32 29.53 -56.46
C MET A 1 -8.24 30.52 -56.03
N ASP A 2 -7.05 30.37 -56.63
CA ASP A 2 -5.74 30.94 -56.24
C ASP A 2 -5.12 30.22 -55.02
N GLY A 3 -4.09 29.37 -55.12
CA GLY A 3 -2.88 29.41 -55.96
C GLY A 3 -1.79 30.14 -55.18
N GLY A 4 -0.58 29.66 -54.90
CA GLY A 4 0.17 28.44 -55.21
C GLY A 4 1.57 28.58 -54.57
N SER A 5 2.41 27.57 -54.83
CA SER A 5 3.89 27.57 -54.70
C SER A 5 4.53 27.16 -53.36
N SER A 6 4.93 25.89 -53.32
CA SER A 6 6.21 25.41 -52.75
C SER A 6 7.41 26.07 -53.47
N PRO A 7 8.63 25.92 -52.93
CA PRO A 7 9.45 24.80 -53.42
C PRO A 7 10.27 24.08 -52.35
N GLU A 8 10.47 22.81 -52.64
CA GLU A 8 11.52 21.89 -52.21
C GLU A 8 12.91 22.29 -52.74
N ASP A 9 13.95 22.07 -51.92
CA ASP A 9 15.36 21.73 -52.23
C ASP A 9 16.17 22.06 -50.98
N GLY A 10 17.06 21.24 -50.43
CA GLY A 10 17.86 20.20 -51.02
C GLY A 10 19.27 20.37 -50.43
N TYR A 11 19.68 19.52 -49.50
CA TYR A 11 21.10 19.24 -49.32
C TYR A 11 21.31 17.84 -48.74
N ARG A 12 21.68 16.93 -49.63
CA ARG A 12 22.42 15.71 -49.32
C ARG A 12 23.71 15.78 -50.13
N THR A 13 24.85 15.73 -49.45
CA THR A 13 26.12 15.09 -49.85
C THR A 13 27.12 15.32 -48.71
N ASP A 14 28.06 14.46 -48.35
CA ASP A 14 28.48 13.11 -48.74
C ASP A 14 29.80 12.84 -47.97
N ARG A 15 30.15 11.55 -47.75
CA ARG A 15 31.48 10.97 -47.37
C ARG A 15 32.18 11.46 -46.09
N GLY A 16 32.85 10.63 -45.30
CA GLY A 16 33.23 9.22 -45.41
C GLY A 16 34.56 8.95 -44.67
N GLY A 17 34.68 7.77 -44.02
CA GLY A 17 35.94 7.13 -43.56
C GLY A 17 36.50 7.61 -42.21
N THR A 18 37.09 6.81 -41.32
CA THR A 18 37.45 5.37 -41.23
C THR A 18 37.79 5.05 -39.76
N ASP A 19 37.60 3.80 -39.35
CA ASP A 19 38.28 3.03 -38.29
C ASP A 19 38.80 3.70 -37.01
N SER A 20 38.29 3.24 -35.87
CA SER A 20 39.11 2.54 -34.85
C SER A 20 38.19 1.89 -33.81
N GLU A 21 38.25 0.55 -33.74
CA GLU A 21 37.86 -0.22 -32.56
C GLU A 21 38.56 0.32 -31.29
N PRO A 22 37.87 0.23 -30.14
CA PRO A 22 38.56 -0.27 -28.97
C PRO A 22 37.85 -1.52 -28.42
N SER A 23 38.60 -2.61 -28.45
CA SER A 23 38.28 -3.87 -27.78
C SER A 23 38.17 -3.70 -26.25
N ARG A 24 37.06 -4.19 -25.72
CA ARG A 24 36.81 -4.86 -24.43
C ARG A 24 37.72 -4.56 -23.21
N GLY A 25 37.07 -4.03 -22.18
CA GLY A 25 37.26 -4.32 -20.75
C GLY A 25 36.07 -3.72 -20.01
N ALA A 26 34.99 -4.48 -19.79
CA ALA A 26 34.70 -5.16 -18.53
C ALA A 26 34.63 -4.18 -17.34
N ASP A 27 33.44 -3.64 -17.08
CA ASP A 27 32.81 -3.52 -15.75
C ASP A 27 31.53 -2.70 -15.88
N GLY A 28 30.47 -3.35 -16.37
CA GLY A 28 29.11 -2.87 -16.09
C GLY A 28 28.71 -3.43 -14.73
N PRO A 29 28.14 -2.64 -13.80
CA PRO A 29 27.47 -3.21 -12.65
C PRO A 29 26.28 -4.01 -13.19
N GLY A 30 26.50 -5.33 -13.30
CA GLY A 30 25.48 -6.32 -13.58
C GLY A 30 24.33 -6.13 -12.62
N GLY A 31 23.12 -6.29 -13.16
CA GLY A 31 21.88 -6.20 -12.43
C GLY A 31 22.00 -6.86 -11.07
N SER A 32 21.69 -6.09 -10.03
CA SER A 32 21.50 -6.62 -8.69
C SER A 32 20.32 -7.57 -8.78
N SER A 33 20.61 -8.86 -9.01
CA SER A 33 19.73 -9.95 -8.65
C SER A 33 19.62 -9.87 -7.13
N LEU A 34 18.67 -9.04 -6.66
CA LEU A 34 18.23 -9.08 -5.29
C LEU A 34 17.67 -10.47 -5.08
N ALA A 35 18.31 -11.23 -4.19
CA ALA A 35 17.85 -12.54 -3.78
C ALA A 35 16.35 -12.48 -3.46
N PRO A 36 15.53 -13.45 -3.91
CA PRO A 36 14.17 -13.58 -3.42
C PRO A 36 14.25 -13.86 -1.92
N GLY A 37 13.93 -12.85 -1.11
CA GLY A 37 14.02 -12.92 0.35
C GLY A 37 14.37 -11.58 1.00
N ALA A 38 15.28 -10.79 0.42
CA ALA A 38 15.77 -9.58 1.08
C ALA A 38 14.73 -8.45 1.17
N GLY A 39 13.77 -8.40 0.24
CA GLY A 39 12.64 -7.48 0.27
C GLY A 39 11.50 -7.93 1.18
N GLN A 40 11.39 -9.24 1.45
CA GLN A 40 10.43 -9.79 2.40
C GLN A 40 10.94 -9.66 3.83
N GLU A 41 12.24 -9.88 4.10
CA GLU A 41 12.79 -9.77 5.46
C GLU A 41 12.79 -8.34 6.03
N VAL A 42 12.92 -7.31 5.18
CA VAL A 42 12.77 -5.91 5.59
C VAL A 42 11.31 -5.51 5.83
N PHE A 43 10.36 -6.19 5.18
CA PHE A 43 8.91 -6.01 5.32
C PHE A 43 8.32 -6.89 6.44
N ASP A 44 8.91 -8.06 6.73
CA ASP A 44 8.62 -8.89 7.90
C ASP A 44 9.10 -8.17 9.17
N ARG A 45 10.18 -7.38 9.06
CA ARG A 45 10.61 -6.39 10.07
C ARG A 45 9.79 -5.09 10.05
N TRP A 46 8.81 -4.92 9.16
CA TRP A 46 7.71 -3.96 9.37
C TRP A 46 6.62 -4.58 10.26
N SER A 47 7.03 -5.33 11.27
CA SER A 47 6.17 -5.76 12.38
C SER A 47 5.81 -4.53 13.23
N ASP A 48 4.67 -4.59 13.93
CA ASP A 48 4.16 -3.58 14.88
C ASP A 48 5.24 -2.90 15.74
N GLU A 49 6.31 -3.60 16.07
CA GLU A 49 7.41 -3.12 16.94
C GLU A 49 8.39 -2.14 16.27
N ALA A 50 8.56 -2.17 14.95
CA ALA A 50 9.56 -1.34 14.27
C ALA A 50 9.08 0.11 14.05
N LEU A 51 7.77 0.31 13.85
CA LEU A 51 7.14 1.63 13.75
C LEU A 51 6.58 2.12 15.09
N ALA A 52 6.39 1.22 16.07
CA ALA A 52 5.88 1.57 17.39
C ALA A 52 6.56 2.81 18.00
N PRO A 53 7.89 2.98 18.04
CA PRO A 53 8.48 4.16 18.68
C PRO A 53 8.10 5.50 18.03
N VAL A 54 7.83 5.50 16.72
CA VAL A 54 7.49 6.72 15.96
C VAL A 54 5.98 6.99 15.99
N LEU A 55 5.17 5.93 16.06
CA LEU A 55 3.71 5.99 16.01
C LEU A 55 3.03 5.90 17.39
N VAL A 56 3.76 5.51 18.44
CA VAL A 56 3.28 5.49 19.82
C VAL A 56 2.79 6.90 20.17
N GLY A 57 1.54 6.99 20.61
CA GLY A 57 0.89 8.27 20.91
C GLY A 57 0.36 9.03 19.69
N ARG A 58 0.63 8.56 18.46
CA ARG A 58 0.12 9.17 17.20
C ARG A 58 -0.93 8.32 16.49
N SER A 59 -0.86 6.99 16.60
CA SER A 59 -1.90 6.05 16.12
C SER A 59 -2.56 5.31 17.28
N TYR A 60 -3.62 4.55 17.03
CA TYR A 60 -4.22 3.64 18.02
C TYR A 60 -3.28 2.45 18.29
N ALA A 61 -3.52 1.72 19.39
CA ALA A 61 -2.76 0.49 19.65
C ALA A 61 -3.05 -0.54 18.54
N PRO A 62 -2.02 -1.16 17.92
CA PRO A 62 -2.22 -2.09 16.80
C PRO A 62 -2.58 -3.51 17.25
N THR A 63 -2.74 -3.72 18.56
CA THR A 63 -3.11 -5.02 19.11
C THR A 63 -4.11 -4.83 20.26
N THR A 64 -4.95 -5.84 20.45
CA THR A 64 -5.84 -5.96 21.61
C THR A 64 -6.10 -7.45 21.87
N ALA A 65 -6.36 -7.80 23.13
CA ALA A 65 -6.86 -9.12 23.50
C ALA A 65 -8.39 -9.16 23.57
N GLY A 66 -9.04 -7.99 23.60
CA GLY A 66 -10.49 -7.86 23.71
C GLY A 66 -11.22 -8.00 22.38
N PRO A 67 -12.56 -7.95 22.41
CA PRO A 67 -13.39 -7.99 21.23
C PRO A 67 -13.09 -6.85 20.26
N VAL A 68 -13.31 -7.12 18.97
CA VAL A 68 -13.11 -6.14 17.91
C VAL A 68 -14.34 -6.06 17.02
N LEU A 69 -14.66 -4.85 16.60
CA LEU A 69 -15.55 -4.58 15.48
C LEU A 69 -14.70 -4.45 14.22
N TYR A 70 -15.20 -4.92 13.08
CA TYR A 70 -14.46 -4.89 11.83
C TYR A 70 -15.32 -4.62 10.60
N LEU A 71 -14.68 -4.06 9.58
CA LEU A 71 -15.25 -3.73 8.28
C LEU A 71 -14.35 -4.29 7.16
N PRO A 72 -14.92 -4.92 6.12
CA PRO A 72 -14.15 -5.40 4.98
C PRO A 72 -13.58 -4.23 4.16
N VAL A 73 -12.34 -4.39 3.70
CA VAL A 73 -11.69 -3.46 2.77
C VAL A 73 -11.51 -4.15 1.43
N HIS A 74 -12.04 -3.52 0.39
CA HIS A 74 -11.93 -4.00 -0.98
C HIS A 74 -11.03 -3.09 -1.81
N ARG A 75 -10.28 -3.69 -2.73
CA ARG A 75 -9.57 -2.98 -3.80
C ARG A 75 -9.91 -3.64 -5.12
N ASP A 76 -10.35 -2.84 -6.10
CA ASP A 76 -10.83 -3.35 -7.40
C ASP A 76 -11.91 -4.44 -7.26
N GLY A 77 -12.73 -4.37 -6.20
CA GLY A 77 -13.78 -5.35 -5.89
C GLY A 77 -13.28 -6.64 -5.23
N VAL A 78 -11.98 -6.75 -4.94
CA VAL A 78 -11.36 -7.91 -4.26
C VAL A 78 -11.12 -7.58 -2.80
N LEU A 79 -11.47 -8.50 -1.90
CA LEU A 79 -11.19 -8.35 -0.47
C LEU A 79 -9.68 -8.43 -0.24
N ILE A 80 -9.12 -7.40 0.39
CA ILE A 80 -7.68 -7.33 0.71
C ILE A 80 -7.40 -7.41 2.21
N GLY A 81 -8.43 -7.26 3.04
CA GLY A 81 -8.32 -7.33 4.50
C GLY A 81 -9.49 -6.67 5.21
N TYR A 82 -9.28 -6.39 6.49
CA TYR A 82 -10.27 -5.83 7.38
C TYR A 82 -9.68 -4.66 8.16
N LEU A 83 -10.43 -3.56 8.22
CA LEU A 83 -10.23 -2.58 9.28
C LEU A 83 -10.90 -3.08 10.53
N TRP A 84 -10.27 -2.87 11.68
CA TRP A 84 -10.84 -3.24 12.95
C TRP A 84 -10.54 -2.22 14.02
N ALA A 85 -11.43 -2.12 15.00
CA ALA A 85 -11.24 -1.36 16.22
C ALA A 85 -11.75 -2.16 17.43
N SER A 86 -11.07 -2.03 18.57
CA SER A 86 -11.53 -2.60 19.83
C SER A 86 -12.81 -1.91 20.29
N ASP A 87 -13.71 -2.67 20.91
CA ASP A 87 -14.92 -2.11 21.52
C ASP A 87 -14.68 -1.51 22.92
N THR A 88 -13.58 -1.88 23.58
CA THR A 88 -13.27 -1.49 24.96
C THR A 88 -11.97 -0.71 25.12
N GLU A 89 -11.10 -0.69 24.11
CA GLU A 89 -9.76 -0.09 24.17
C GLU A 89 -9.54 0.90 23.02
N GLU A 90 -8.57 1.81 23.17
CA GLU A 90 -8.10 2.68 22.08
C GLU A 90 -7.12 1.92 21.17
N ALA A 91 -7.63 0.85 20.56
CA ALA A 91 -6.91 -0.05 19.67
C ALA A 91 -7.62 -0.16 18.31
N SER A 92 -6.88 0.01 17.22
CA SER A 92 -7.39 -0.04 15.85
C SER A 92 -6.24 -0.23 14.88
N ASP A 93 -6.42 -1.06 13.87
CA ASP A 93 -5.47 -1.19 12.76
C ASP A 93 -6.13 -1.83 11.52
N PHE A 94 -5.32 -2.03 10.48
CA PHE A 94 -5.67 -2.85 9.33
C PHE A 94 -5.05 -4.24 9.41
N GLN A 95 -5.91 -5.26 9.33
CA GLN A 95 -5.52 -6.67 9.23
C GLN A 95 -5.65 -7.13 7.78
N PRO A 96 -4.55 -7.27 7.00
CA PRO A 96 -4.63 -7.86 5.68
C PRO A 96 -5.00 -9.34 5.75
N LEU A 97 -5.47 -9.88 4.62
CA LEU A 97 -5.54 -11.32 4.42
C LEU A 97 -4.16 -11.97 4.62
N LEU A 98 -4.16 -13.25 5.01
CA LEU A 98 -2.96 -14.01 5.36
C LEU A 98 -2.84 -15.26 4.46
N PRO A 99 -1.69 -15.46 3.79
CA PRO A 99 -0.55 -14.55 3.71
C PRO A 99 -0.91 -13.26 2.92
N PRO A 100 -0.33 -12.10 3.27
CA PRO A 100 -0.62 -10.86 2.57
C PRO A 100 0.02 -10.85 1.18
N ASP A 101 -0.73 -10.38 0.19
CA ASP A 101 -0.20 -10.07 -1.13
C ASP A 101 0.38 -8.64 -1.17
N ALA A 102 0.83 -8.21 -2.36
CA ALA A 102 1.36 -6.86 -2.53
C ALA A 102 0.32 -5.76 -2.23
N ALA A 103 -0.97 -6.02 -2.50
CA ALA A 103 -2.04 -5.06 -2.26
C ALA A 103 -2.33 -4.91 -0.76
N GLY A 104 -2.46 -6.02 -0.02
CA GLY A 104 -2.63 -6.03 1.43
C GLY A 104 -1.45 -5.38 2.17
N ASN A 105 -0.22 -5.60 1.69
CA ASN A 105 0.97 -4.96 2.25
C ASN A 105 0.99 -3.44 2.02
N ALA A 106 0.63 -2.98 0.82
CA ALA A 106 0.53 -1.55 0.53
C ALA A 106 -0.60 -0.87 1.31
N ALA A 107 -1.75 -1.54 1.42
CA ALA A 107 -2.91 -1.06 2.16
C ALA A 107 -2.61 -0.92 3.65
N ARG A 108 -1.84 -1.84 4.25
CA ARG A 108 -1.42 -1.74 5.65
C ARG A 108 -0.72 -0.41 5.94
N GLY A 109 0.31 -0.07 5.15
CA GLY A 109 1.03 1.19 5.34
C GLY A 109 0.14 2.43 5.16
N TRP A 110 -0.81 2.37 4.23
CA TRP A 110 -1.78 3.44 4.02
C TRP A 110 -2.70 3.63 5.23
N TRP A 111 -3.33 2.55 5.70
CA TRP A 111 -4.27 2.58 6.82
C TRP A 111 -3.61 2.96 8.14
N THR A 112 -2.34 2.57 8.35
CA THR A 112 -1.57 3.06 9.50
C THR A 112 -1.47 4.59 9.49
N MET A 113 -1.17 5.20 8.34
CA MET A 113 -1.09 6.66 8.23
C MET A 113 -2.46 7.33 8.34
N GLU A 114 -3.51 6.69 7.84
CA GLU A 114 -4.88 7.19 7.97
C GLU A 114 -5.35 7.17 9.44
N HIS A 115 -5.02 6.11 10.19
CA HIS A 115 -5.29 6.08 11.64
C HIS A 115 -4.54 7.18 12.39
N VAL A 116 -3.30 7.51 12.00
CA VAL A 116 -2.58 8.67 12.57
C VAL A 116 -3.32 9.97 12.31
N ARG A 117 -3.84 10.17 11.09
CA ARG A 117 -4.64 11.35 10.74
C ARG A 117 -5.91 11.43 11.57
N LEU A 118 -6.69 10.34 11.61
CA LEU A 118 -7.97 10.27 12.34
C LEU A 118 -7.78 10.49 13.85
N ARG A 119 -6.74 9.90 14.43
CA ARG A 119 -6.40 10.14 15.84
C ARG A 119 -5.96 11.59 16.08
N GLY A 120 -5.21 12.18 15.15
CA GLY A 120 -4.84 13.60 15.19
C GLY A 120 -6.04 14.56 15.12
N GLU A 121 -7.15 14.11 14.51
CA GLU A 121 -8.44 14.81 14.50
C GLU A 121 -9.27 14.59 15.77
N GLY A 122 -8.77 13.76 16.69
CA GLY A 122 -9.39 13.52 18.00
C GLY A 122 -10.44 12.41 18.01
N LEU A 123 -10.54 11.61 16.93
CA LEU A 123 -11.47 10.48 16.89
C LEU A 123 -10.94 9.35 17.78
N THR A 124 -11.85 8.68 18.48
CA THR A 124 -11.59 7.38 19.12
C THR A 124 -11.39 6.28 18.06
N ALA A 125 -10.82 5.14 18.46
CA ALA A 125 -10.66 3.98 17.57
C ALA A 125 -11.98 3.56 16.87
N LEU A 126 -13.08 3.50 17.63
CA LEU A 126 -14.40 3.14 17.08
C LEU A 126 -14.99 4.20 16.16
N GLU A 127 -14.84 5.49 16.50
CA GLU A 127 -15.28 6.59 15.62
C GLU A 127 -14.49 6.59 14.32
N ALA A 128 -13.17 6.35 14.40
CA ALA A 128 -12.30 6.22 13.23
C ALA A 128 -12.79 5.10 12.31
N LEU A 129 -12.99 3.88 12.84
CA LEU A 129 -13.51 2.74 12.07
C LEU A 129 -14.82 3.09 11.34
N ARG A 130 -15.78 3.67 12.04
CA ARG A 130 -17.11 4.00 11.48
C ARG A 130 -17.05 5.15 10.48
N SER A 131 -16.10 6.06 10.62
CA SER A 131 -15.90 7.16 9.67
C SER A 131 -15.33 6.70 8.31
N CYS A 132 -14.79 5.48 8.24
CA CYS A 132 -14.17 4.95 7.03
C CYS A 132 -15.17 4.44 6.00
N ALA A 133 -16.38 4.06 6.41
CA ALA A 133 -17.41 3.54 5.52
C ALA A 133 -17.84 4.59 4.49
N GLY A 134 -17.82 4.22 3.21
CA GLY A 134 -18.27 5.09 2.11
C GLY A 134 -17.31 6.21 1.74
N ARG A 135 -16.05 6.18 2.19
CA ARG A 135 -14.99 7.07 1.68
C ARG A 135 -14.61 6.71 0.23
N VAL A 136 -14.08 7.70 -0.49
CA VAL A 136 -13.60 7.56 -1.88
C VAL A 136 -12.54 6.45 -1.96
N ASP A 137 -12.57 5.68 -3.05
CA ASP A 137 -11.62 4.60 -3.34
C ASP A 137 -10.19 5.14 -3.41
N ASP A 138 -9.34 4.74 -2.44
CA ASP A 138 -7.93 5.07 -2.45
C ASP A 138 -7.15 3.99 -3.22
N PRO A 139 -6.33 4.35 -4.23
CA PRO A 139 -5.60 3.37 -5.03
C PRO A 139 -4.66 2.46 -4.25
N GLN A 140 -4.23 2.85 -3.04
CA GLN A 140 -3.33 2.09 -2.18
C GLN A 140 -4.08 1.43 -1.02
N GLY A 141 -4.96 2.18 -0.34
CA GLY A 141 -5.72 1.73 0.82
C GLY A 141 -6.95 0.87 0.49
N GLY A 142 -7.45 0.93 -0.74
CA GLY A 142 -8.75 0.40 -1.12
C GLY A 142 -9.89 1.24 -0.54
N ARG A 143 -11.05 0.61 -0.35
CA ARG A 143 -12.25 1.23 0.22
C ARG A 143 -12.99 0.30 1.15
N VAL A 144 -13.72 0.91 2.08
CA VAL A 144 -14.81 0.25 2.81
C VAL A 144 -16.10 0.66 2.13
N ASP A 145 -16.88 -0.30 1.65
CA ASP A 145 -18.16 -0.01 1.01
C ASP A 145 -19.13 0.69 1.98
N ALA A 146 -19.96 1.61 1.48
CA ALA A 146 -20.81 2.47 2.32
C ALA A 146 -21.86 1.67 3.13
N ASP A 147 -22.25 0.51 2.61
CA ASP A 147 -23.19 -0.43 3.19
C ASP A 147 -22.49 -1.66 3.79
N ALA A 148 -21.16 -1.62 3.93
CA ALA A 148 -20.40 -2.72 4.51
C ALA A 148 -20.89 -3.02 5.94
N PRO A 149 -21.32 -4.25 6.23
CA PRO A 149 -21.84 -4.59 7.55
C PRO A 149 -20.73 -4.58 8.59
N GLU A 150 -20.88 -3.75 9.62
CA GLU A 150 -20.06 -3.85 10.83
C GLU A 150 -20.27 -5.22 11.47
N SER A 151 -19.18 -5.98 11.58
CA SER A 151 -19.17 -7.33 12.14
C SER A 151 -18.30 -7.37 13.39
N ARG A 152 -18.46 -8.40 14.22
CA ARG A 152 -17.76 -8.53 15.51
C ARG A 152 -17.00 -9.84 15.59
N ALA A 153 -15.79 -9.79 16.14
CA ALA A 153 -15.02 -10.94 16.58
C ALA A 153 -14.77 -10.83 18.10
N ALA A 154 -14.65 -11.96 18.78
CA ALA A 154 -14.37 -12.04 20.21
C ALA A 154 -12.94 -11.62 20.56
N SER A 155 -12.02 -11.66 19.59
CA SER A 155 -10.65 -11.16 19.74
C SER A 155 -10.00 -10.80 18.39
N LEU A 156 -8.88 -10.08 18.43
CA LEU A 156 -8.04 -9.85 17.25
C LEU A 156 -7.47 -11.17 16.68
N GLU A 157 -7.25 -12.18 17.52
CA GLU A 157 -6.81 -13.49 17.07
C GLU A 157 -7.86 -14.20 16.21
N GLU A 158 -9.13 -14.09 16.58
CA GLU A 158 -10.23 -14.63 15.78
C GLU A 158 -10.33 -13.91 14.43
N LEU A 159 -10.20 -12.58 14.40
CA LEU A 159 -10.14 -11.84 13.13
C LEU A 159 -8.96 -12.28 12.25
N ARG A 160 -7.78 -12.54 12.85
CA ARG A 160 -6.62 -13.09 12.15
C ARG A 160 -6.87 -14.50 11.60
N ALA A 161 -7.68 -15.31 12.29
CA ALA A 161 -8.11 -16.60 11.76
C ALA A 161 -9.02 -16.43 10.54
N LEU A 162 -10.00 -15.51 10.59
CA LEU A 162 -10.84 -15.17 9.44
C LEU A 162 -10.02 -14.67 8.23
N ALA A 163 -8.95 -13.92 8.49
CA ALA A 163 -8.07 -13.41 7.45
C ALA A 163 -7.23 -14.50 6.74
N ARG A 164 -7.11 -15.72 7.31
CA ARG A 164 -6.38 -16.84 6.69
C ARG A 164 -7.24 -17.66 5.71
N GLY A 165 -8.57 -17.54 5.81
CA GLY A 165 -9.53 -18.40 5.10
C GLY A 165 -9.90 -19.66 5.86
#